data_AF-A0A428XT12-F1
#
_entry.id   AF-A0A428XT12-F1
#
_cell.length_a   1.000
_cell.length_b   1.000
_cell.length_c   1.000
_cell.angle_alpha   90.00
_cell.angle_beta   90.00
_cell.angle_gamma   90.00
#
_symmetry.space_group_name_H-M   'P 1'
#
loop_
_entity.id
_entity.type
_entity.pdbx_description
1 polymer ?
#
loop_
_entity_poly.entity_id
_entity_poly.type
_entity_poly.pdbx_seq_one_letter_code
_entity_poly.pdbx_strand_id
1 'polypeptide(L)'
;MGSGGAQDREPGTAVHADLPAPAGVRAVAGRDQVTVSWDPVPGAIGYAVYRARARDLPFEVADFGGGDVLAVPHGPFADTTAERGTHYAVAALATVTALGPLSAVAPVEPGPDDARVTVRVGTGGTPIHRVWRAMVGSEHLSLLLSEELTGGRAIGAELRDALRRAHEELGVRTVRAHGILCDDLGLVTGSGYDFGRVDQVYDAVRALGYRPVVELGFMPSALARDPSRTVFTYRGIISPPRDWDRWADLVRELTTHLVDRYGRDEVRDHWAFEVWNEANLSVFWSGTPDEYWRLYEVAARAVKDVDPGIRVGGPGSAAVGWIRGQVAVDAPVDFLSTHVYGTPPLDLRPLAGGRPLWWTEWGITATHGNPINDTVFAATFLLRGMRSAAGRVEALAPWVVSDHFEELGRPRRLLHGGFGLLTVGNLAKPKFWALTLAEKLGDTELPVTVRGDGAGSLVEAWASDTGVLVWNSTLDQSKVDGAAGLDRLVTVQLTGLSPGPRTLRVWRVDARHGDLRSRWAAMSGGADWPDQEQWPALAAEDRLAEAEPERECTVPADGTFSIELELPMPGIAFVELSAPPSGTTRAHLATPSPGECAGENAPGGNG
;
A
#
# COMPACT_ATOMS: atom_id res chain seq x y z
N MET A 1 -14.66 -18.69 0.34
CA MET A 1 -13.77 -19.45 -0.54
C MET A 1 -12.60 -19.87 0.32
N GLY A 2 -12.43 -21.17 0.54
CA GLY A 2 -11.29 -21.68 1.29
C GLY A 2 -10.01 -21.37 0.52
N SER A 3 -9.04 -20.81 1.21
CA SER A 3 -7.75 -20.30 0.74
C SER A 3 -6.82 -21.43 0.27
N GLY A 4 -7.18 -22.10 -0.84
CA GLY A 4 -6.31 -23.03 -1.55
C GLY A 4 -5.18 -22.34 -2.30
N GLY A 5 -4.52 -21.39 -1.63
CA GLY A 5 -3.36 -20.65 -2.10
C GLY A 5 -2.08 -21.24 -1.51
N ALA A 6 -1.02 -20.45 -1.34
CA ALA A 6 0.26 -20.89 -0.77
C ALA A 6 0.19 -21.62 0.61
N GLN A 7 -1.01 -21.66 1.23
CA GLN A 7 -1.36 -22.45 2.41
C GLN A 7 -1.55 -23.97 2.14
N ASP A 8 -1.71 -24.41 0.88
CA ASP A 8 -1.87 -25.84 0.51
C ASP A 8 -0.53 -26.59 0.30
N ARG A 9 0.60 -25.91 0.50
CA ARG A 9 1.92 -26.57 0.63
C ARG A 9 2.18 -26.76 2.11
N GLU A 10 2.65 -27.93 2.54
CA GLU A 10 3.08 -28.12 3.94
C GLU A 10 4.04 -26.98 4.35
N PRO A 11 3.62 -26.06 5.23
CA PRO A 11 4.50 -25.06 5.79
C PRO A 11 5.49 -25.82 6.68
N GLY A 12 6.79 -25.81 6.38
CA GLY A 12 7.77 -26.29 7.36
C GLY A 12 8.99 -27.07 6.89
N THR A 13 9.18 -27.40 5.62
CA THR A 13 10.55 -27.76 5.16
C THR A 13 11.28 -26.51 4.70
N ALA A 14 11.63 -25.68 5.68
CA ALA A 14 12.55 -24.58 5.46
C ALA A 14 13.83 -25.15 4.84
N VAL A 15 14.14 -24.73 3.60
CA VAL A 15 15.47 -24.97 3.07
C VAL A 15 16.37 -24.00 3.81
N HIS A 16 17.37 -24.52 4.53
CA HIS A 16 18.33 -23.67 5.21
C HIS A 16 18.98 -22.73 4.20
N ALA A 17 18.79 -21.42 4.40
CA ALA A 17 19.42 -20.41 3.58
C ALA A 17 20.88 -20.21 4.01
N ASP A 18 21.74 -19.90 3.04
CA ASP A 18 23.12 -19.47 3.28
C ASP A 18 23.14 -17.97 3.65
N LEU A 19 22.47 -17.63 4.75
CA LEU A 19 22.50 -16.30 5.36
C LEU A 19 22.99 -16.44 6.81
N PRO A 20 23.78 -15.49 7.33
CA PRO A 20 24.17 -15.52 8.73
C PRO A 20 22.96 -15.23 9.65
N ALA A 21 23.05 -15.67 10.90
CA ALA A 21 22.08 -15.29 11.92
C ALA A 21 22.14 -13.77 12.14
N PRO A 22 20.99 -13.08 12.26
CA PRO A 22 20.96 -11.67 12.63
C PRO A 22 21.72 -11.41 13.93
N ALA A 23 22.59 -10.40 13.91
CA ALA A 23 23.33 -9.93 15.07
C ALA A 23 22.60 -8.77 15.76
N GLY A 24 23.09 -8.37 16.94
CA GLY A 24 22.60 -7.16 17.61
C GLY A 24 21.14 -7.22 18.07
N VAL A 25 20.54 -8.41 18.19
CA VAL A 25 19.12 -8.54 18.56
C VAL A 25 18.87 -7.99 19.96
N ARG A 26 17.97 -7.00 20.05
CA ARG A 26 17.53 -6.37 21.29
C ARG A 26 16.02 -6.31 21.34
N ALA A 27 15.44 -6.68 22.48
CA ALA A 27 14.03 -6.54 22.76
C ALA A 27 13.85 -5.60 23.95
N VAL A 28 13.13 -4.49 23.76
CA VAL A 28 12.98 -3.43 24.77
C VAL A 28 11.50 -3.22 25.05
N ALA A 29 11.09 -3.38 26.29
CA ALA A 29 9.72 -3.11 26.73
C ALA A 29 9.42 -1.61 26.66
N GLY A 30 8.26 -1.27 26.11
CA GLY A 30 7.64 0.05 26.19
C GLY A 30 6.22 -0.07 26.74
N ARG A 31 5.41 0.98 26.60
CA ARG A 31 4.01 0.95 27.04
C ARG A 31 3.19 0.05 26.12
N ASP A 32 2.71 -1.06 26.67
CA ASP A 32 1.87 -2.08 26.01
C ASP A 32 2.45 -2.70 24.73
N GLN A 33 3.77 -2.64 24.58
CA GLN A 33 4.49 -3.18 23.42
C GLN A 33 5.92 -3.59 23.77
N VAL A 34 6.52 -4.45 22.96
CA VAL A 34 7.97 -4.72 22.97
C VAL A 34 8.55 -4.38 21.61
N THR A 35 9.56 -3.51 21.59
CA THR A 35 10.29 -3.16 20.36
C THR A 35 11.48 -4.09 20.20
N VAL A 36 11.48 -4.87 19.11
CA VAL A 36 12.53 -5.81 18.74
C VAL A 36 13.33 -5.24 17.58
N SER A 37 14.65 -5.13 17.74
CA SER A 37 15.58 -4.57 16.73
C SER A 37 16.77 -5.50 16.52
N TRP A 38 17.42 -5.40 15.36
CA TRP A 38 18.56 -6.21 14.96
C TRP A 38 19.37 -5.51 13.86
N ASP A 39 20.61 -5.96 13.66
CA ASP A 39 21.46 -5.48 12.58
C ASP A 39 21.00 -6.06 11.24
N PRO A 40 20.91 -5.25 10.16
CA PRO A 40 20.56 -5.75 8.83
C PRO A 40 21.55 -6.81 8.34
N VAL A 41 21.03 -7.91 7.78
CA VAL A 41 21.78 -8.98 7.13
C VAL A 41 21.83 -8.72 5.62
N PRO A 42 23.02 -8.51 5.02
CA PRO A 42 23.16 -8.37 3.57
C PRO A 42 22.58 -9.56 2.81
N GLY A 43 21.81 -9.30 1.76
CA GLY A 43 21.18 -10.34 0.94
C GLY A 43 19.86 -10.89 1.50
N ALA A 44 19.45 -10.50 2.72
CA ALA A 44 18.14 -10.85 3.25
C ALA A 44 17.04 -10.06 2.53
N ILE A 45 15.93 -10.74 2.22
CA ILE A 45 14.72 -10.11 1.68
C ILE A 45 13.76 -9.63 2.78
N GLY A 46 13.96 -10.09 4.01
CA GLY A 46 13.12 -9.79 5.15
C GLY A 46 13.52 -10.64 6.36
N TYR A 47 12.74 -10.56 7.42
CA TYR A 47 13.03 -11.19 8.71
C TYR A 47 11.77 -11.77 9.33
N ALA A 48 11.88 -12.99 9.86
CA ALA A 48 10.88 -13.57 10.74
C ALA A 48 11.30 -13.30 12.19
N VAL A 49 10.41 -12.67 12.95
CA VAL A 49 10.60 -12.43 14.38
C VAL A 49 9.97 -13.59 15.13
N TYR A 50 10.78 -14.32 15.88
CA TYR A 50 10.36 -15.43 16.72
C TYR A 50 10.28 -15.02 18.17
N ARG A 51 9.37 -15.64 18.92
CA ARG A 51 9.22 -15.45 20.35
C ARG A 51 8.91 -16.74 21.10
N ALA A 52 9.26 -16.77 22.38
CA ALA A 52 8.90 -17.84 23.31
C ALA A 52 8.56 -17.25 24.68
N ARG A 53 7.60 -17.87 25.40
CA ARG A 53 7.21 -17.45 26.76
C ARG A 53 8.32 -17.63 27.81
N ALA A 54 9.29 -18.49 27.52
CA ALA A 54 10.50 -18.69 28.31
C ALA A 54 11.62 -19.16 27.38
N ARG A 55 12.88 -18.97 27.81
CA ARG A 55 14.08 -19.25 27.00
C ARG A 55 14.19 -20.70 26.52
N ASP A 56 13.65 -21.63 27.29
CA ASP A 56 13.70 -23.08 27.08
C ASP A 56 12.44 -23.63 26.38
N LEU A 57 11.44 -22.78 26.12
CA LEU A 57 10.25 -23.16 25.37
C LEU A 57 10.49 -23.04 23.85
N PRO A 58 9.71 -23.77 23.03
CA PRO A 58 9.76 -23.63 21.58
C PRO A 58 9.48 -22.18 21.15
N PHE A 59 10.26 -21.72 20.17
CA PHE A 59 10.08 -20.42 19.55
C PHE A 59 9.06 -20.52 18.40
N GLU A 60 8.12 -19.60 18.38
CA GLU A 60 7.10 -19.47 17.35
C GLU A 60 7.24 -18.11 16.66
N VAL A 61 6.89 -18.04 15.37
CA VAL A 61 6.88 -16.77 14.64
C VAL A 61 5.80 -15.87 15.23
N ALA A 62 6.12 -14.60 15.44
CA ALA A 62 5.16 -13.59 15.87
C ALA A 62 4.15 -13.35 14.74
N ASP A 63 2.93 -13.84 14.93
CA ASP A 63 1.82 -13.62 14.01
C ASP A 63 1.13 -12.29 14.35
N PHE A 64 1.12 -11.38 13.39
CA PHE A 64 0.45 -10.08 13.46
C PHE A 64 -0.82 -10.04 12.60
N GLY A 65 -1.33 -11.18 12.16
CA GLY A 65 -2.48 -11.30 11.25
C GLY A 65 -2.12 -11.03 9.79
N GLY A 66 -0.82 -11.14 9.43
CA GLY A 66 -0.29 -10.78 8.11
C GLY A 66 -0.74 -11.68 6.96
N GLY A 67 -1.36 -12.83 7.24
CA GLY A 67 -1.93 -13.72 6.21
C GLY A 67 -0.87 -14.45 5.38
N ASP A 68 -0.33 -13.81 4.34
CA ASP A 68 0.47 -14.45 3.29
C ASP A 68 1.87 -14.85 3.77
N VAL A 69 2.57 -13.91 4.41
CA VAL A 69 3.96 -14.08 4.87
C VAL A 69 4.12 -13.40 6.22
N LEU A 70 4.54 -14.15 7.23
CA LEU A 70 4.82 -13.64 8.58
C LEU A 70 6.27 -13.15 8.69
N ALA A 71 6.59 -12.09 7.95
CA ALA A 71 7.92 -11.48 7.93
C ALA A 71 7.81 -9.96 7.86
N VAL A 72 8.89 -9.26 8.15
CA VAL A 72 9.00 -7.80 7.98
C VAL A 72 10.24 -7.46 7.15
N PRO A 73 10.22 -6.38 6.35
CA PRO A 73 11.35 -6.03 5.48
C PRO A 73 12.60 -5.60 6.26
N HIS A 74 12.42 -5.02 7.46
CA HIS A 74 13.50 -4.55 8.32
C HIS A 74 12.99 -4.39 9.76
N GLY A 75 13.92 -4.24 10.71
CA GLY A 75 13.61 -3.77 12.05
C GLY A 75 13.53 -2.24 12.13
N PRO A 76 13.09 -1.69 13.28
CA PRO A 76 12.56 -2.43 14.43
C PRO A 76 11.11 -2.90 14.21
N PHE A 77 10.72 -3.98 14.89
CA PHE A 77 9.36 -4.55 14.93
C PHE A 77 8.71 -4.30 16.29
N ALA A 78 7.43 -3.94 16.33
CA ALA A 78 6.66 -3.78 17.57
C ALA A 78 5.78 -5.00 17.81
N ASP A 79 6.08 -5.77 18.85
CA ASP A 79 5.21 -6.84 19.32
C ASP A 79 4.22 -6.29 20.36
N THR A 80 2.96 -6.13 19.96
CA THR A 80 1.86 -5.64 20.81
C THR A 80 1.03 -6.76 21.42
N THR A 81 1.51 -8.01 21.36
CA THR A 81 0.88 -9.19 21.96
C THR A 81 1.81 -9.91 22.94
N ALA A 82 2.99 -9.34 23.18
CA ALA A 82 4.00 -9.88 24.06
C ALA A 82 3.49 -10.04 25.51
N GLU A 83 3.77 -11.19 26.12
CA GLU A 83 3.51 -11.43 27.53
C GLU A 83 4.77 -11.16 28.37
N ARG A 84 4.59 -10.99 29.70
CA ARG A 84 5.73 -10.86 30.62
C ARG A 84 6.61 -12.11 30.54
N GLY A 85 7.92 -11.90 30.41
CA GLY A 85 8.90 -12.99 30.32
C GLY A 85 9.16 -13.51 28.90
N THR A 86 8.55 -12.89 27.89
CA THR A 86 8.82 -13.21 26.48
C THR A 86 10.31 -13.05 26.16
N HIS A 87 10.83 -13.96 25.34
CA HIS A 87 12.17 -13.91 24.77
C HIS A 87 12.05 -13.89 23.25
N TYR A 88 12.99 -13.24 22.56
CA TYR A 88 12.97 -13.06 21.12
C TYR A 88 14.20 -13.66 20.44
N ALA A 89 14.00 -14.15 19.22
CA ALA A 89 15.04 -14.48 18.28
C ALA A 89 14.60 -14.02 16.88
N VAL A 90 15.54 -13.78 15.96
CA VAL A 90 15.23 -13.32 14.61
C VAL A 90 15.93 -14.22 13.60
N ALA A 91 15.26 -14.55 12.50
CA ALA A 91 15.87 -15.21 11.35
C ALA A 91 15.76 -14.32 10.11
N ALA A 92 16.83 -14.26 9.32
CA ALA A 92 16.82 -13.62 8.01
C ALA A 92 16.22 -14.56 6.95
N LEU A 93 15.50 -14.01 5.98
CA LEU A 93 14.90 -14.75 4.86
C LEU A 93 15.74 -14.52 3.60
N ALA A 94 16.16 -15.59 2.93
CA ALA A 94 16.71 -15.51 1.56
C ALA A 94 15.61 -15.61 0.50
N THR A 95 14.52 -16.30 0.83
CA THR A 95 13.23 -16.31 0.14
C THR A 95 12.13 -16.45 1.19
N VAL A 96 10.86 -16.33 0.80
CA VAL A 96 9.72 -16.57 1.71
C VAL A 96 9.65 -18.01 2.26
N THR A 97 10.43 -18.94 1.69
CA THR A 97 10.50 -20.36 2.12
C THR A 97 11.88 -20.79 2.64
N ALA A 98 12.88 -19.92 2.58
CA ALA A 98 14.26 -20.25 2.96
C ALA A 98 14.75 -19.29 4.04
N LEU A 99 14.82 -19.81 5.27
CA LEU A 99 15.24 -19.06 6.45
C LEU A 99 16.69 -19.41 6.81
N GLY A 100 17.43 -18.40 7.24
CA GLY A 100 18.71 -18.57 7.91
C GLY A 100 18.55 -19.08 9.35
N PRO A 101 19.67 -19.29 10.06
CA PRO A 101 19.65 -19.67 11.46
C PRO A 101 19.06 -18.55 12.35
N LEU A 102 18.46 -18.95 13.48
CA LEU A 102 18.01 -18.02 14.51
C LEU A 102 19.21 -17.27 15.12
N SER A 103 18.98 -15.99 15.45
CA SER A 103 19.89 -15.19 16.25
C SER A 103 20.13 -15.77 17.64
N ALA A 104 21.09 -15.19 18.36
CA ALA A 104 21.11 -15.33 19.81
C ALA A 104 19.77 -14.86 20.41
N VAL A 105 19.31 -15.58 21.45
CA VAL A 105 18.06 -15.25 22.16
C VAL A 105 18.25 -13.97 22.97
N ALA A 106 17.36 -13.00 22.77
CA ALA A 106 17.30 -11.75 23.50
C ALA A 106 16.15 -11.79 24.53
N PRO A 107 16.44 -11.64 25.84
CA PRO A 107 15.39 -11.36 26.81
C PRO A 107 14.85 -9.94 26.63
N VAL A 108 13.64 -9.68 27.12
CA VAL A 108 13.10 -8.32 27.14
C VAL A 108 13.77 -7.49 28.23
N GLU A 109 14.44 -6.42 27.81
CA GLU A 109 15.04 -5.40 28.66
C GLU A 109 14.00 -4.31 28.99
N PRO A 110 14.06 -3.67 30.17
CA PRO A 110 13.21 -2.52 30.46
C PRO A 110 13.58 -1.33 29.55
N GLY A 111 12.56 -0.65 29.05
CA GLY A 111 12.71 0.58 28.26
C GLY A 111 11.81 1.70 28.77
N PRO A 112 11.74 2.82 28.03
CA PRO A 112 10.84 3.92 28.36
C PRO A 112 9.38 3.47 28.17
N ASP A 113 8.59 3.56 29.23
CA ASP A 113 7.15 3.26 29.28
C ASP A 113 6.27 4.52 29.42
N ASP A 114 6.86 5.69 29.12
CA ASP A 114 6.25 7.00 29.30
C ASP A 114 5.34 7.43 28.14
N ALA A 115 5.19 6.59 27.10
CA ALA A 115 4.45 6.85 25.87
C ALA A 115 4.93 8.07 25.08
N ARG A 116 6.17 8.54 25.30
CA ARG A 116 6.71 9.72 24.62
C ARG A 116 7.60 9.33 23.45
N VAL A 117 7.39 10.02 22.34
CA VAL A 117 8.21 9.87 21.13
C VAL A 117 8.67 11.25 20.66
N THR A 118 9.94 11.37 20.29
CA THR A 118 10.47 12.57 19.63
C THR A 118 10.81 12.24 18.18
N VAL A 119 10.25 13.00 17.25
CA VAL A 119 10.57 12.99 15.83
C VAL A 119 11.39 14.24 15.53
N ARG A 120 12.66 14.08 15.19
CA ARG A 120 13.54 15.20 14.82
C ARG A 120 13.80 15.18 13.32
N VAL A 121 13.53 16.30 12.66
CA VAL A 121 13.76 16.52 11.24
C VAL A 121 15.02 17.35 11.05
N GLY A 122 15.97 16.78 10.32
CA GLY A 122 17.23 17.42 9.97
C GLY A 122 17.15 18.22 8.68
N THR A 123 18.32 18.68 8.23
CA THR A 123 18.52 19.43 6.98
C THR A 123 19.34 18.62 5.99
N GLY A 124 19.31 19.00 4.71
CA GLY A 124 20.08 18.32 3.67
C GLY A 124 19.37 17.04 3.24
N GLY A 125 18.54 17.16 2.22
CA GLY A 125 17.65 16.10 1.77
C GLY A 125 18.01 15.52 0.41
N THR A 126 17.22 14.53 0.01
CA THR A 126 17.31 13.87 -1.31
C THR A 126 15.96 13.97 -2.01
N PRO A 127 15.87 13.78 -3.34
CA PRO A 127 14.59 13.70 -4.02
C PRO A 127 13.69 12.63 -3.38
N ILE A 128 12.44 12.99 -3.08
CA ILE A 128 11.47 12.03 -2.53
C ILE A 128 11.06 11.01 -3.59
N HIS A 129 11.05 9.73 -3.23
CA HIS A 129 10.57 8.68 -4.12
C HIS A 129 9.07 8.42 -3.92
N ARG A 130 8.24 9.01 -4.78
CA ARG A 130 6.77 8.93 -4.72
C ARG A 130 6.26 7.62 -5.32
N VAL A 131 6.53 6.50 -4.65
CA VAL A 131 6.23 5.16 -5.15
C VAL A 131 4.72 4.96 -5.45
N TRP A 132 3.83 5.65 -4.73
CA TRP A 132 2.38 5.62 -4.98
C TRP A 132 1.96 6.22 -6.33
N ARG A 133 2.77 7.12 -6.91
CA ARG A 133 2.48 7.70 -8.24
C ARG A 133 2.69 6.70 -9.38
N ALA A 134 3.45 5.63 -9.13
CA ALA A 134 3.84 4.71 -10.19
C ALA A 134 2.62 3.95 -10.74
N MET A 135 1.81 3.35 -9.87
CA MET A 135 0.77 2.40 -10.27
C MET A 135 -0.38 2.33 -9.26
N VAL A 136 -1.59 2.12 -9.75
CA VAL A 136 -2.75 1.69 -8.95
C VAL A 136 -3.41 0.48 -9.61
N GLY A 137 -3.96 -0.41 -8.79
CA GLY A 137 -4.80 -1.50 -9.24
C GLY A 137 -6.20 -1.02 -9.63
N SER A 138 -6.87 -1.76 -10.49
CA SER A 138 -8.30 -1.61 -10.80
C SER A 138 -8.91 -2.99 -10.97
N GLU A 139 -10.21 -3.10 -10.70
CA GLU A 139 -11.01 -4.18 -11.29
C GLU A 139 -10.83 -4.19 -12.82
N HIS A 140 -11.19 -5.30 -13.47
CA HIS A 140 -11.11 -5.41 -14.92
C HIS A 140 -11.66 -4.17 -15.64
N LEU A 141 -10.86 -3.62 -16.56
CA LEU A 141 -11.10 -2.28 -17.11
C LEU A 141 -12.28 -2.22 -18.07
N SER A 142 -12.86 -3.37 -18.46
CA SER A 142 -14.09 -3.38 -19.27
C SER A 142 -15.28 -2.79 -18.51
N LEU A 143 -15.23 -2.73 -17.18
CA LEU A 143 -16.21 -2.01 -16.36
C LEU A 143 -16.31 -0.52 -16.72
N LEU A 144 -15.29 0.10 -17.33
CA LEU A 144 -15.38 1.48 -17.84
C LEU A 144 -16.47 1.66 -18.91
N LEU A 145 -16.89 0.57 -19.56
CA LEU A 145 -17.94 0.51 -20.56
C LEU A 145 -19.31 0.12 -19.97
N SER A 146 -19.38 -0.21 -18.68
CA SER A 146 -20.60 -0.67 -18.03
C SER A 146 -21.55 0.49 -17.71
N GLU A 147 -22.81 0.35 -18.10
CA GLU A 147 -23.92 1.23 -17.72
C GLU A 147 -24.71 0.71 -16.51
N GLU A 148 -24.31 -0.44 -15.96
CA GLU A 148 -24.98 -1.04 -14.81
C GLU A 148 -24.80 -0.22 -13.53
N LEU A 149 -25.65 -0.51 -12.55
CA LEU A 149 -25.67 0.19 -11.27
C LEU A 149 -25.25 -0.72 -10.11
N THR A 150 -24.49 -0.14 -9.17
CA THR A 150 -24.23 -0.71 -7.83
C THR A 150 -24.59 0.35 -6.81
N GLY A 151 -25.46 0.04 -5.83
CA GLY A 151 -25.90 1.02 -4.83
C GLY A 151 -26.61 2.25 -5.42
N GLY A 152 -27.24 2.11 -6.59
CA GLY A 152 -27.85 3.22 -7.33
C GLY A 152 -26.86 4.10 -8.10
N ARG A 153 -25.59 3.69 -8.21
CA ARG A 153 -24.49 4.45 -8.83
C ARG A 153 -23.96 3.74 -10.07
N ALA A 154 -23.71 4.49 -11.15
CA ALA A 154 -23.29 3.94 -12.44
C ALA A 154 -21.82 3.50 -12.44
N ILE A 155 -21.57 2.22 -12.71
CA ILE A 155 -20.25 1.59 -12.56
C ILE A 155 -19.19 2.27 -13.43
N GLY A 156 -19.40 2.32 -14.76
CA GLY A 156 -18.37 2.83 -15.67
C GLY A 156 -18.09 4.32 -15.51
N ALA A 157 -19.11 5.12 -15.22
CA ALA A 157 -18.97 6.55 -14.96
C ALA A 157 -18.17 6.80 -13.67
N GLU A 158 -18.49 6.09 -12.59
CA GLU A 158 -17.80 6.27 -11.33
C GLU A 158 -16.40 5.68 -11.31
N LEU A 159 -16.15 4.55 -11.98
CA LEU A 159 -14.79 4.03 -12.13
C LEU A 159 -13.90 5.01 -12.89
N ARG A 160 -14.42 5.65 -13.94
CA ARG A 160 -13.72 6.71 -14.67
C ARG A 160 -13.39 7.90 -13.75
N ASP A 161 -14.33 8.28 -12.89
CA ASP A 161 -14.14 9.36 -11.92
C ASP A 161 -13.13 8.98 -10.83
N ALA A 162 -13.15 7.74 -10.33
CA ALA A 162 -12.19 7.22 -9.37
C ALA A 162 -10.76 7.26 -9.92
N LEU A 163 -10.57 6.79 -11.15
CA LEU A 163 -9.29 6.86 -11.86
C LEU A 163 -8.83 8.31 -12.05
N ARG A 164 -9.75 9.22 -12.41
CA ARG A 164 -9.42 10.65 -12.54
C ARG A 164 -8.94 11.24 -11.22
N ARG A 165 -9.65 10.98 -10.11
CA ARG A 165 -9.24 11.42 -8.77
C ARG A 165 -7.86 10.90 -8.40
N ALA A 166 -7.58 9.61 -8.61
CA ALA A 166 -6.25 9.05 -8.36
C ALA A 166 -5.16 9.69 -9.27
N HIS A 167 -5.48 10.08 -10.50
CA HIS A 167 -4.53 10.74 -11.39
C HIS A 167 -4.24 12.18 -10.94
N GLU A 168 -5.29 12.96 -10.74
CA GLU A 168 -5.22 14.41 -10.50
C GLU A 168 -4.82 14.73 -9.07
N GLU A 169 -5.33 13.99 -8.08
CA GLU A 169 -5.11 14.26 -6.66
C GLU A 169 -3.90 13.51 -6.08
N LEU A 170 -3.56 12.33 -6.63
CA LEU A 170 -2.44 11.51 -6.12
C LEU A 170 -1.27 11.40 -7.11
N GLY A 171 -1.42 11.90 -8.34
CA GLY A 171 -0.37 11.89 -9.36
C GLY A 171 -0.11 10.53 -10.01
N VAL A 172 -1.02 9.55 -9.89
CA VAL A 172 -0.83 8.18 -10.39
C VAL A 172 -0.73 8.16 -11.91
N ARG A 173 0.24 7.40 -12.45
CA ARG A 173 0.55 7.39 -13.90
C ARG A 173 0.19 6.11 -14.62
N THR A 174 0.14 4.97 -13.93
CA THR A 174 -0.21 3.70 -14.56
C THR A 174 -1.36 3.00 -13.84
N VAL A 175 -2.12 2.22 -14.59
CA VAL A 175 -3.20 1.37 -14.08
C VAL A 175 -2.98 -0.06 -14.53
N ARG A 176 -3.15 -0.99 -13.60
CA ARG A 176 -3.03 -2.44 -13.83
C ARG A 176 -4.35 -3.11 -13.44
N ALA A 177 -4.84 -3.99 -14.29
CA ALA A 177 -6.10 -4.71 -14.07
C ALA A 177 -6.09 -6.03 -14.83
N HIS A 178 -6.87 -6.99 -14.32
CA HIS A 178 -7.10 -8.27 -14.97
C HIS A 178 -7.97 -8.15 -16.22
N GLY A 179 -7.96 -9.22 -17.03
CA GLY A 179 -9.09 -9.56 -17.88
C GLY A 179 -9.18 -8.85 -19.23
N ILE A 180 -8.11 -8.22 -19.72
CA ILE A 180 -8.13 -7.58 -21.06
C ILE A 180 -8.36 -8.60 -22.20
N LEU A 181 -8.07 -9.88 -21.96
CA LEU A 181 -8.29 -10.97 -22.91
C LEU A 181 -9.57 -11.78 -22.63
N CYS A 182 -10.39 -11.39 -21.65
CA CYS A 182 -11.63 -12.08 -21.35
C CYS A 182 -12.68 -11.92 -22.46
N ASP A 183 -13.60 -12.89 -22.55
CA ASP A 183 -14.57 -13.00 -23.65
C ASP A 183 -15.61 -11.87 -23.69
N ASP A 184 -15.80 -11.11 -22.60
CA ASP A 184 -16.69 -9.94 -22.53
C ASP A 184 -16.25 -8.81 -23.47
N LEU A 185 -14.96 -8.78 -23.84
CA LEU A 185 -14.42 -7.87 -24.84
C LEU A 185 -14.53 -8.39 -26.27
N GLY A 186 -14.95 -9.65 -26.46
CA GLY A 186 -15.24 -10.21 -27.80
C GLY A 186 -14.02 -10.35 -28.71
N LEU A 187 -12.81 -10.45 -28.13
CA LEU A 187 -11.55 -10.30 -28.86
C LEU A 187 -11.33 -11.37 -29.92
N VAL A 188 -11.64 -12.65 -29.62
CA VAL A 188 -11.39 -13.75 -30.56
C VAL A 188 -12.65 -14.06 -31.36
N THR A 189 -12.55 -13.96 -32.68
CA THR A 189 -13.65 -14.22 -33.62
C THR A 189 -13.37 -15.46 -34.46
N GLY A 190 -14.38 -15.94 -35.21
CA GLY A 190 -14.20 -17.08 -36.12
C GLY A 190 -13.24 -16.82 -37.30
N SER A 191 -12.87 -15.57 -37.56
CA SER A 191 -12.03 -15.16 -38.69
C SER A 191 -10.74 -14.43 -38.28
N GLY A 192 -10.45 -14.26 -36.99
CA GLY A 192 -9.28 -13.51 -36.52
C GLY A 192 -9.52 -12.87 -35.15
N TYR A 193 -9.06 -11.62 -35.00
CA TYR A 193 -9.19 -10.84 -33.76
C TYR A 193 -9.95 -9.53 -34.02
N ASP A 194 -10.80 -9.13 -33.08
CA ASP A 194 -11.51 -7.84 -33.07
C ASP A 194 -11.14 -7.06 -31.80
N PHE A 195 -10.35 -6.00 -31.95
CA PHE A 195 -9.86 -5.19 -30.84
C PHE A 195 -10.78 -4.00 -30.52
N GLY A 196 -11.99 -3.90 -31.11
CA GLY A 196 -12.84 -2.72 -30.99
C GLY A 196 -13.26 -2.38 -29.55
N ARG A 197 -13.53 -3.36 -28.68
CA ARG A 197 -13.84 -3.09 -27.26
C ARG A 197 -12.58 -2.83 -26.43
N VAL A 198 -11.46 -3.48 -26.75
CA VAL A 198 -10.14 -3.18 -26.15
C VAL A 198 -9.77 -1.72 -26.44
N ASP A 199 -10.02 -1.24 -27.65
CA ASP A 199 -9.81 0.15 -28.05
C ASP A 199 -10.64 1.11 -27.20
N GLN A 200 -11.94 0.83 -27.01
CA GLN A 200 -12.78 1.68 -26.17
C GLN A 200 -12.28 1.75 -24.72
N VAL A 201 -11.83 0.62 -24.17
CA VAL A 201 -11.26 0.55 -22.82
C VAL A 201 -9.97 1.38 -22.73
N TYR A 202 -9.00 1.12 -23.60
CA TYR A 202 -7.71 1.79 -23.52
C TYR A 202 -7.77 3.24 -23.97
N ASP A 203 -8.62 3.64 -24.92
CA ASP A 203 -8.87 5.04 -25.22
C ASP A 203 -9.40 5.78 -23.98
N ALA A 204 -10.32 5.18 -23.22
CA ALA A 204 -10.84 5.77 -21.99
C ALA A 204 -9.74 5.91 -20.91
N VAL A 205 -8.87 4.91 -20.76
CA VAL A 205 -7.70 4.96 -19.87
C VAL A 205 -6.72 6.05 -20.30
N ARG A 206 -6.39 6.12 -21.60
CA ARG A 206 -5.44 7.10 -22.16
C ARG A 206 -5.99 8.52 -22.08
N ALA A 207 -7.30 8.71 -22.27
CA ALA A 207 -7.96 10.01 -22.12
C ALA A 207 -7.87 10.58 -20.70
N LEU A 208 -7.74 9.71 -19.68
CA LEU A 208 -7.48 10.10 -18.29
C LEU A 208 -6.00 10.36 -17.98
N GLY A 209 -5.09 10.18 -18.96
CA GLY A 209 -3.65 10.40 -18.79
C GLY A 209 -2.86 9.16 -18.34
N TYR A 210 -3.52 8.03 -18.11
CA TYR A 210 -2.87 6.80 -17.65
C TYR A 210 -2.16 6.03 -18.76
N ARG A 211 -1.10 5.29 -18.41
CA ARG A 211 -0.52 4.24 -19.24
C ARG A 211 -0.92 2.87 -18.68
N PRO A 212 -1.48 1.95 -19.47
CA PRO A 212 -1.84 0.63 -18.96
C PRO A 212 -0.61 -0.24 -18.75
N VAL A 213 -0.64 -1.04 -17.69
CA VAL A 213 0.11 -2.31 -17.63
C VAL A 213 -0.83 -3.35 -18.22
N VAL A 214 -0.47 -3.87 -19.38
CA VAL A 214 -1.25 -4.88 -20.11
C VAL A 214 -0.98 -6.23 -19.46
N GLU A 215 -1.83 -6.62 -18.53
CA GLU A 215 -1.82 -7.99 -18.01
C GLU A 215 -2.38 -8.93 -19.07
N LEU A 216 -1.54 -9.81 -19.61
CA LEU A 216 -1.90 -10.79 -20.64
C LEU A 216 -2.69 -11.96 -20.02
N GLY A 217 -3.95 -11.70 -19.71
CA GLY A 217 -4.90 -12.66 -19.18
C GLY A 217 -6.35 -12.15 -19.18
N PHE A 218 -7.34 -12.99 -18.86
CA PHE A 218 -7.23 -14.45 -18.75
C PHE A 218 -7.38 -15.12 -20.14
N MET A 219 -7.54 -16.43 -20.22
CA MET A 219 -7.57 -17.12 -21.51
C MET A 219 -8.91 -16.90 -22.24
N PRO A 220 -8.95 -16.50 -23.52
CA PRO A 220 -10.20 -16.53 -24.28
C PRO A 220 -10.73 -17.96 -24.42
N SER A 221 -12.05 -18.16 -24.37
CA SER A 221 -12.62 -19.53 -24.45
C SER A 221 -12.28 -20.26 -25.74
N ALA A 222 -12.13 -19.50 -26.84
CA ALA A 222 -11.72 -19.99 -28.14
C ALA A 222 -10.26 -20.49 -28.20
N LEU A 223 -9.42 -20.19 -27.20
CA LEU A 223 -8.04 -20.67 -27.11
C LEU A 223 -7.83 -21.63 -25.93
N ALA A 224 -8.73 -21.63 -24.95
CA ALA A 224 -8.61 -22.46 -23.75
C ALA A 224 -8.60 -23.97 -24.05
N ARG A 225 -7.73 -24.71 -23.35
CA ARG A 225 -7.74 -26.18 -23.32
C ARG A 225 -8.97 -26.71 -22.60
N ASP A 226 -9.32 -26.10 -21.47
CA ASP A 226 -10.51 -26.40 -20.70
C ASP A 226 -11.24 -25.10 -20.32
N PRO A 227 -12.23 -24.66 -21.11
CA PRO A 227 -12.98 -23.43 -20.84
C PRO A 227 -13.89 -23.54 -19.60
N SER A 228 -14.04 -24.72 -19.00
CA SER A 228 -14.83 -24.88 -17.78
C SER A 228 -14.07 -24.46 -16.51
N ARG A 229 -12.73 -24.37 -16.58
CA ARG A 229 -11.87 -23.94 -15.48
C ARG A 229 -11.85 -22.41 -15.43
N THR A 230 -12.58 -21.85 -14.49
CA THR A 230 -12.76 -20.40 -14.38
C THR A 230 -12.50 -19.90 -12.96
N VAL A 231 -12.13 -18.63 -12.86
CA VAL A 231 -12.02 -17.87 -11.61
C VAL A 231 -13.03 -16.72 -11.62
N PHE A 232 -13.38 -16.23 -10.43
CA PHE A 232 -14.27 -15.09 -10.22
C PHE A 232 -15.71 -15.27 -10.72
N THR A 233 -16.54 -14.27 -10.41
CA THR A 233 -17.96 -14.23 -10.79
C THR A 233 -18.13 -14.02 -12.30
N TYR A 234 -17.26 -13.23 -12.93
CA TYR A 234 -17.23 -13.02 -14.38
C TYR A 234 -16.60 -14.18 -15.17
N ARG A 235 -16.15 -15.24 -14.48
CA ARG A 235 -15.68 -16.51 -15.08
C ARG A 235 -14.47 -16.37 -16.00
N GLY A 236 -13.47 -15.57 -15.63
CA GLY A 236 -12.19 -15.53 -16.34
C GLY A 236 -11.57 -16.93 -16.43
N ILE A 237 -11.15 -17.37 -17.62
CA ILE A 237 -10.74 -18.77 -17.84
C ILE A 237 -9.26 -18.95 -17.51
N ILE A 238 -8.97 -19.84 -16.57
CA ILE A 238 -7.62 -20.03 -16.00
C ILE A 238 -6.81 -21.16 -16.65
N SER A 239 -7.32 -21.69 -17.76
CA SER A 239 -6.75 -22.85 -18.43
C SER A 239 -5.58 -22.47 -19.34
N PRO A 240 -4.55 -23.32 -19.46
CA PRO A 240 -3.56 -23.19 -20.53
C PRO A 240 -4.21 -23.14 -21.91
N PRO A 241 -3.54 -22.59 -22.93
CA PRO A 241 -4.03 -22.68 -24.28
C PRO A 241 -4.02 -24.14 -24.78
N ARG A 242 -4.96 -24.47 -25.65
CA ARG A 242 -4.98 -25.76 -26.39
C ARG A 242 -3.95 -25.80 -27.51
N ASP A 243 -3.58 -24.63 -28.01
CA ASP A 243 -2.63 -24.42 -29.10
C ASP A 243 -1.74 -23.23 -28.73
N TRP A 244 -0.44 -23.48 -28.60
CA TRP A 244 0.56 -22.50 -28.19
C TRP A 244 0.89 -21.50 -29.30
N ASP A 245 0.79 -21.91 -30.57
CA ASP A 245 1.04 -21.01 -31.70
C ASP A 245 -0.11 -19.99 -31.80
N ARG A 246 -1.34 -20.44 -31.56
CA ARG A 246 -2.51 -19.53 -31.45
C ARG A 246 -2.41 -18.54 -30.30
N TRP A 247 -1.81 -18.94 -29.18
CA TRP A 247 -1.50 -18.01 -28.08
C TRP A 247 -0.44 -16.99 -28.49
N ALA A 248 0.63 -17.43 -29.16
CA ALA A 248 1.66 -16.55 -29.69
C ALA A 248 1.08 -15.53 -30.69
N ASP A 249 0.23 -16.00 -31.61
CA ASP A 249 -0.44 -15.17 -32.61
C ASP A 249 -1.31 -14.11 -31.94
N LEU A 250 -2.12 -14.49 -30.94
CA LEU A 250 -2.95 -13.54 -30.20
C LEU A 250 -2.11 -12.43 -29.56
N VAL A 251 -1.04 -12.80 -28.84
CA VAL A 251 -0.17 -11.83 -28.17
C VAL A 251 0.51 -10.92 -29.19
N ARG A 252 0.99 -11.46 -30.30
CA ARG A 252 1.63 -10.70 -31.39
C ARG A 252 0.67 -9.73 -32.05
N GLU A 253 -0.54 -10.17 -32.40
CA GLU A 253 -1.54 -9.34 -33.04
C GLU A 253 -2.05 -8.23 -32.11
N LEU A 254 -2.29 -8.54 -30.82
CA LEU A 254 -2.63 -7.51 -29.84
C LEU A 254 -1.50 -6.49 -29.71
N THR A 255 -0.25 -6.94 -29.56
CA THR A 255 0.91 -6.03 -29.42
C THR A 255 1.07 -5.15 -30.66
N THR A 256 0.93 -5.73 -31.86
CA THR A 256 0.99 -5.01 -33.14
C THR A 256 -0.13 -3.97 -33.23
N HIS A 257 -1.36 -4.36 -32.91
CA HIS A 257 -2.52 -3.47 -32.91
C HIS A 257 -2.34 -2.28 -31.96
N LEU A 258 -1.84 -2.53 -30.74
CA LEU A 258 -1.57 -1.46 -29.76
C LEU A 258 -0.48 -0.51 -30.28
N VAL A 259 0.60 -1.03 -30.88
CA VAL A 259 1.67 -0.23 -31.50
C VAL A 259 1.12 0.62 -32.66
N ASP A 260 0.28 0.05 -33.51
CA ASP A 260 -0.30 0.74 -34.66
C ASP A 260 -1.29 1.84 -34.23
N ARG A 261 -2.11 1.57 -33.20
CA ARG A 261 -3.12 2.50 -32.70
C ARG A 261 -2.53 3.65 -31.88
N TYR A 262 -1.64 3.35 -30.93
CA TYR A 262 -1.14 4.32 -29.95
C TYR A 262 0.24 4.88 -30.29
N GLY A 263 0.92 4.29 -31.28
CA GLY A 263 2.25 4.67 -31.72
C GLY A 263 3.34 3.84 -31.05
N ARG A 264 4.34 3.44 -31.84
CA ARG A 264 5.46 2.60 -31.41
C ARG A 264 6.19 3.16 -30.19
N ASP A 265 6.65 4.41 -30.24
CA ASP A 265 7.45 5.00 -29.16
C ASP A 265 6.63 5.10 -27.86
N GLU A 266 5.34 5.42 -27.96
CA GLU A 266 4.43 5.51 -26.82
C GLU A 266 4.25 4.15 -26.12
N VAL A 267 4.01 3.07 -26.88
CA VAL A 267 3.90 1.71 -26.31
C VAL A 267 5.25 1.24 -25.77
N ARG A 268 6.33 1.44 -26.52
CA ARG A 268 7.68 0.98 -26.15
C ARG A 268 8.19 1.64 -24.87
N ASP A 269 8.07 2.96 -24.77
CA ASP A 269 8.72 3.72 -23.70
C ASP A 269 7.85 3.86 -22.45
N HIS A 270 6.51 3.68 -22.57
CA HIS A 270 5.59 4.01 -21.49
C HIS A 270 4.64 2.88 -21.06
N TRP A 271 4.44 1.85 -21.88
CA TRP A 271 3.58 0.71 -21.53
C TRP A 271 4.45 -0.47 -21.06
N ALA A 272 3.78 -1.50 -20.55
CA ALA A 272 4.41 -2.75 -20.15
C ALA A 272 3.43 -3.91 -20.28
N PHE A 273 3.96 -5.10 -20.53
CA PHE A 273 3.20 -6.34 -20.67
C PHE A 273 3.54 -7.26 -19.51
N GLU A 274 2.60 -7.49 -18.61
CA GLU A 274 2.72 -8.45 -17.51
C GLU A 274 2.11 -9.78 -17.95
N VAL A 275 2.84 -10.89 -17.89
CA VAL A 275 2.30 -12.18 -18.32
C VAL A 275 1.55 -12.86 -17.19
N TRP A 276 0.22 -12.91 -17.33
CA TRP A 276 -0.72 -13.61 -16.46
C TRP A 276 -0.82 -13.02 -15.03
N ASN A 277 -1.59 -13.70 -14.18
CA ASN A 277 -1.80 -13.37 -12.77
C ASN A 277 -1.68 -14.62 -11.87
N GLU A 278 -0.88 -14.54 -10.81
CA GLU A 278 -0.78 -15.50 -9.70
C GLU A 278 -0.79 -16.99 -10.10
N ALA A 279 -0.08 -17.36 -11.17
CA ALA A 279 -0.08 -18.73 -11.70
C ALA A 279 0.45 -19.80 -10.72
N ASN A 280 1.07 -19.37 -9.62
CA ASN A 280 1.47 -20.24 -8.53
C ASN A 280 0.31 -20.70 -7.62
N LEU A 281 -0.90 -20.17 -7.80
CA LEU A 281 -2.13 -20.61 -7.13
C LEU A 281 -3.06 -21.35 -8.11
N SER A 282 -3.56 -22.52 -7.71
CA SER A 282 -4.42 -23.34 -8.59
C SER A 282 -5.78 -22.72 -8.92
N VAL A 283 -6.17 -21.67 -8.18
CA VAL A 283 -7.38 -20.89 -8.45
C VAL A 283 -7.20 -19.91 -9.62
N PHE A 284 -5.96 -19.55 -9.96
CA PHE A 284 -5.62 -18.62 -11.05
C PHE A 284 -4.94 -19.30 -12.25
N TRP A 285 -4.47 -20.54 -12.09
CA TRP A 285 -3.88 -21.31 -13.18
C TRP A 285 -4.18 -22.80 -13.02
N SER A 286 -4.77 -23.42 -14.04
CA SER A 286 -5.08 -24.85 -14.00
C SER A 286 -4.00 -25.74 -14.61
N GLY A 287 -2.92 -25.16 -15.14
CA GLY A 287 -1.80 -25.88 -15.74
C GLY A 287 -0.71 -26.22 -14.73
N THR A 288 0.36 -26.81 -15.23
CA THR A 288 1.59 -27.07 -14.45
C THR A 288 2.48 -25.82 -14.38
N PRO A 289 3.46 -25.77 -13.44
CA PRO A 289 4.48 -24.73 -13.44
C PRO A 289 5.28 -24.65 -14.75
N ASP A 290 5.61 -25.79 -15.37
CA ASP A 290 6.32 -25.83 -16.66
C ASP A 290 5.46 -25.25 -17.79
N GLU A 291 4.15 -25.49 -17.77
CA GLU A 291 3.23 -24.86 -18.72
C GLU A 291 3.11 -23.35 -18.48
N TYR A 292 3.25 -22.86 -17.24
CA TYR A 292 3.33 -21.41 -17.00
C TYR A 292 4.62 -20.83 -17.59
N TRP A 293 5.78 -21.47 -17.38
CA TRP A 293 7.03 -20.99 -17.98
C TRP A 293 6.96 -20.99 -19.51
N ARG A 294 6.29 -21.98 -20.11
CA ARG A 294 6.00 -21.99 -21.54
C ARG A 294 5.06 -20.86 -21.96
N LEU A 295 4.00 -20.57 -21.19
CA LEU A 295 3.10 -19.43 -21.43
C LEU A 295 3.88 -18.11 -21.44
N TYR A 296 4.75 -17.92 -20.46
CA TYR A 296 5.64 -16.77 -20.34
C TYR A 296 6.57 -16.66 -21.56
N GLU A 297 7.32 -17.71 -21.86
CA GLU A 297 8.29 -17.75 -22.96
C GLU A 297 7.63 -17.42 -24.30
N VAL A 298 6.47 -18.02 -24.58
CA VAL A 298 5.73 -17.78 -25.83
C VAL A 298 5.23 -16.32 -25.90
N ALA A 299 4.64 -15.80 -24.82
CA ALA A 299 4.14 -14.42 -24.79
C ALA A 299 5.29 -13.40 -24.91
N ALA A 300 6.36 -13.58 -24.13
CA ALA A 300 7.50 -12.66 -24.11
C ALA A 300 8.18 -12.58 -25.48
N ARG A 301 8.38 -13.71 -26.16
CA ARG A 301 8.93 -13.71 -27.53
C ARG A 301 7.98 -13.07 -28.53
N ALA A 302 6.68 -13.35 -28.43
CA ALA A 302 5.68 -12.72 -29.31
C ALA A 302 5.65 -11.18 -29.18
N VAL A 303 5.75 -10.65 -27.96
CA VAL A 303 5.88 -9.19 -27.71
C VAL A 303 7.18 -8.66 -28.34
N LYS A 304 8.31 -9.31 -28.06
CA LYS A 304 9.64 -8.85 -28.49
C LYS A 304 9.88 -8.93 -29.99
N ASP A 305 9.21 -9.86 -30.68
CA ASP A 305 9.26 -9.95 -32.13
C ASP A 305 8.55 -8.76 -32.82
N VAL A 306 7.57 -8.13 -32.16
CA VAL A 306 6.94 -6.90 -32.68
C VAL A 306 7.87 -5.70 -32.48
N ASP A 307 8.39 -5.54 -31.27
CA ASP A 307 9.44 -4.55 -30.97
C ASP A 307 10.27 -5.01 -29.76
N PRO A 308 11.59 -5.19 -29.90
CA PRO A 308 12.45 -5.70 -28.84
C PRO A 308 12.57 -4.73 -27.63
N GLY A 309 12.21 -3.46 -27.80
CA GLY A 309 12.22 -2.46 -26.74
C GLY A 309 10.96 -2.44 -25.88
N ILE A 310 9.86 -3.09 -26.27
CA ILE A 310 8.65 -3.15 -25.44
C ILE A 310 8.93 -3.98 -24.18
N ARG A 311 8.58 -3.44 -23.01
CA ARG A 311 8.81 -4.11 -21.73
C ARG A 311 7.84 -5.27 -21.53
N VAL A 312 8.37 -6.46 -21.24
CA VAL A 312 7.63 -7.65 -20.82
C VAL A 312 8.22 -8.23 -19.53
N GLY A 313 7.34 -8.70 -18.63
CA GLY A 313 7.73 -9.10 -17.29
C GLY A 313 6.70 -9.98 -16.60
N GLY A 314 7.05 -10.43 -15.41
CA GLY A 314 6.29 -11.41 -14.62
C GLY A 314 7.05 -11.78 -13.33
N PRO A 315 6.64 -12.79 -12.55
CA PRO A 315 5.58 -13.72 -12.88
C PRO A 315 4.16 -13.31 -12.41
N GLY A 316 3.99 -12.10 -11.86
CA GLY A 316 2.72 -11.68 -11.25
C GLY A 316 2.29 -12.61 -10.11
N SER A 317 3.25 -13.21 -9.41
CA SER A 317 3.01 -14.31 -8.46
C SER A 317 2.44 -13.86 -7.12
N ALA A 318 1.61 -14.70 -6.50
CA ALA A 318 1.19 -14.53 -5.11
C ALA A 318 2.34 -14.77 -4.13
N ALA A 319 2.35 -14.03 -3.01
CA ALA A 319 3.24 -14.20 -1.86
C ALA A 319 4.74 -14.32 -2.22
N VAL A 320 5.23 -13.50 -3.16
CA VAL A 320 6.65 -13.49 -3.59
C VAL A 320 7.11 -14.85 -4.15
N GLY A 321 6.17 -15.66 -4.67
CA GLY A 321 6.46 -16.94 -5.28
C GLY A 321 7.33 -16.79 -6.54
N TRP A 322 8.03 -17.85 -6.94
CA TRP A 322 8.59 -18.01 -8.30
C TRP A 322 9.55 -16.94 -8.85
N ILE A 323 9.94 -15.90 -8.10
CA ILE A 323 10.85 -14.83 -8.54
C ILE A 323 12.18 -15.37 -9.08
N ARG A 324 12.80 -16.33 -8.37
CA ARG A 324 14.04 -16.97 -8.85
C ARG A 324 13.84 -17.75 -10.14
N GLY A 325 12.67 -18.40 -10.30
CA GLY A 325 12.31 -19.10 -11.52
C GLY A 325 12.18 -18.13 -12.69
N GLN A 326 11.54 -16.99 -12.47
CA GLN A 326 11.39 -15.95 -13.47
C GLN A 326 12.74 -15.37 -13.90
N VAL A 327 13.67 -15.16 -12.97
CA VAL A 327 15.03 -14.67 -13.30
C VAL A 327 15.82 -15.69 -14.12
N ALA A 328 15.55 -16.99 -13.93
CA ALA A 328 16.27 -18.08 -14.57
C ALA A 328 15.63 -18.59 -15.87
N VAL A 329 14.46 -18.06 -16.26
CA VAL A 329 13.76 -18.48 -17.48
C VAL A 329 14.58 -18.12 -18.72
N ASP A 330 14.59 -19.00 -19.73
CA ASP A 330 15.26 -18.76 -21.02
C ASP A 330 14.36 -17.95 -21.96
N ALA A 331 13.94 -16.76 -21.51
CA ALA A 331 13.12 -15.82 -22.25
C ALA A 331 13.46 -14.36 -21.84
N PRO A 332 13.11 -13.36 -22.66
CA PRO A 332 13.26 -11.96 -22.30
C PRO A 332 12.47 -11.60 -21.03
N VAL A 333 13.13 -10.94 -20.06
CA VAL A 333 12.53 -10.45 -18.81
C VAL A 333 13.05 -9.05 -18.52
N ASP A 334 12.23 -8.03 -18.77
CA ASP A 334 12.61 -6.62 -18.57
C ASP A 334 12.29 -6.10 -17.17
N PHE A 335 11.29 -6.68 -16.50
CA PHE A 335 10.92 -6.37 -15.12
C PHE A 335 10.39 -7.63 -14.42
N LEU A 336 10.41 -7.59 -13.09
CA LEU A 336 9.83 -8.60 -12.23
C LEU A 336 8.57 -8.05 -11.55
N SER A 337 7.51 -8.87 -11.46
CA SER A 337 6.26 -8.49 -10.79
C SER A 337 5.75 -9.57 -9.84
N THR A 338 5.13 -9.15 -8.74
CA THR A 338 4.64 -10.06 -7.68
C THR A 338 3.72 -9.35 -6.70
N HIS A 339 3.00 -10.13 -5.89
CA HIS A 339 2.11 -9.63 -4.85
C HIS A 339 2.50 -10.13 -3.46
N VAL A 340 2.07 -9.39 -2.45
CA VAL A 340 1.97 -9.83 -1.06
C VAL A 340 0.88 -9.02 -0.37
N TYR A 341 0.14 -9.65 0.52
CA TYR A 341 -0.85 -8.99 1.34
C TYR A 341 -0.54 -9.14 2.83
N GLY A 342 -1.02 -8.18 3.63
CA GLY A 342 -0.94 -8.16 5.09
C GLY A 342 0.43 -7.89 5.68
N THR A 343 1.45 -7.72 4.83
CA THR A 343 2.83 -7.43 5.24
C THR A 343 3.41 -6.26 4.43
N PRO A 344 4.18 -5.34 5.03
CA PRO A 344 4.92 -4.33 4.28
C PRO A 344 5.85 -4.98 3.23
N PRO A 345 6.05 -4.36 2.05
CA PRO A 345 6.74 -5.01 0.94
C PRO A 345 8.19 -5.38 1.31
N LEU A 346 8.51 -6.66 1.14
CA LEU A 346 9.84 -7.23 1.37
C LEU A 346 10.89 -6.59 0.44
N ASP A 347 12.18 -6.75 0.76
CA ASP A 347 13.29 -6.27 -0.08
C ASP A 347 13.71 -7.34 -1.09
N LEU A 348 13.13 -7.31 -2.29
CA LEU A 348 13.42 -8.33 -3.30
C LEU A 348 14.64 -8.03 -4.16
N ARG A 349 15.34 -6.92 -3.94
CA ARG A 349 16.54 -6.55 -4.72
C ARG A 349 17.62 -7.64 -4.71
N PRO A 350 17.87 -8.38 -3.61
CA PRO A 350 18.79 -9.53 -3.62
C PRO A 350 18.39 -10.66 -4.58
N LEU A 351 17.10 -10.77 -4.92
CA LEU A 351 16.56 -11.78 -5.83
C LEU A 351 16.44 -11.28 -7.27
N ALA A 352 16.40 -9.97 -7.48
CA ALA A 352 15.98 -9.38 -8.75
C ALA A 352 17.01 -9.46 -9.89
N GLY A 353 18.27 -9.75 -9.57
CA GLY A 353 19.35 -9.74 -10.55
C GLY A 353 19.52 -8.39 -11.25
N GLY A 354 19.23 -7.28 -10.55
CA GLY A 354 19.32 -5.91 -11.07
C GLY A 354 18.14 -5.45 -11.91
N ARG A 355 17.08 -6.25 -12.06
CA ARG A 355 15.87 -5.87 -12.79
C ARG A 355 14.93 -5.00 -11.93
N PRO A 356 14.14 -4.10 -12.56
CA PRO A 356 13.04 -3.42 -11.88
C PRO A 356 12.06 -4.40 -11.21
N LEU A 357 11.51 -4.00 -10.06
CA LEU A 357 10.60 -4.75 -9.21
C LEU A 357 9.28 -3.99 -9.06
N TRP A 358 8.19 -4.60 -9.51
CA TRP A 358 6.85 -4.04 -9.39
C TRP A 358 5.99 -4.91 -8.49
N TRP A 359 5.45 -4.32 -7.44
CA TRP A 359 4.35 -4.92 -6.71
C TRP A 359 3.06 -4.51 -7.40
N THR A 360 2.61 -5.32 -8.37
CA THR A 360 1.45 -5.04 -9.23
C THR A 360 0.11 -5.18 -8.52
N GLU A 361 0.13 -5.81 -7.34
CA GLU A 361 -0.91 -5.76 -6.31
C GLU A 361 -0.28 -5.80 -4.91
N TRP A 362 -0.84 -5.00 -4.00
CA TRP A 362 -0.46 -4.98 -2.61
C TRP A 362 -1.57 -4.36 -1.75
N GLY A 363 -1.69 -4.82 -0.50
CA GLY A 363 -2.64 -4.27 0.45
C GLY A 363 -2.58 -4.92 1.83
N ILE A 364 -3.44 -4.46 2.73
CA ILE A 364 -3.53 -4.95 4.11
C ILE A 364 -4.07 -6.39 4.21
N THR A 365 -4.80 -6.87 3.20
CA THR A 365 -5.33 -8.25 3.16
C THR A 365 -5.75 -8.60 1.74
N ALA A 366 -5.59 -9.87 1.35
CA ALA A 366 -6.14 -10.43 0.12
C ALA A 366 -7.63 -10.82 0.25
N THR A 367 -8.20 -10.67 1.45
CA THR A 367 -9.59 -11.06 1.71
C THR A 367 -10.53 -9.93 1.33
N HIS A 368 -11.20 -10.07 0.18
CA HIS A 368 -12.25 -9.13 -0.23
C HIS A 368 -13.38 -9.13 0.80
N GLY A 369 -13.90 -7.94 1.11
CA GLY A 369 -14.97 -7.75 2.08
C GLY A 369 -14.51 -7.80 3.54
N ASN A 370 -13.20 -7.91 3.80
CA ASN A 370 -12.68 -7.77 5.15
C ASN A 370 -12.84 -6.32 5.63
N PRO A 371 -13.56 -6.07 6.75
CA PRO A 371 -13.83 -4.72 7.24
C PRO A 371 -12.57 -3.87 7.47
N ILE A 372 -11.40 -4.48 7.67
CA ILE A 372 -10.13 -3.78 7.86
C ILE A 372 -9.83 -2.77 6.73
N ASN A 373 -10.27 -3.05 5.49
CA ASN A 373 -10.00 -2.20 4.33
C ASN A 373 -10.64 -0.80 4.43
N ASP A 374 -11.70 -0.64 5.22
CA ASP A 374 -12.42 0.62 5.39
C ASP A 374 -11.87 1.46 6.55
N THR A 375 -10.79 1.02 7.21
CA THR A 375 -10.34 1.56 8.50
C THR A 375 -9.11 2.47 8.41
N VAL A 376 -8.91 3.28 9.45
CA VAL A 376 -7.67 4.06 9.66
C VAL A 376 -6.45 3.13 9.81
N PHE A 377 -6.62 1.93 10.35
CA PHE A 377 -5.55 0.94 10.43
C PHE A 377 -4.96 0.65 9.04
N ALA A 378 -5.82 0.40 8.05
CA ALA A 378 -5.38 0.16 6.68
C ALA A 378 -4.67 1.40 6.07
N ALA A 379 -5.07 2.61 6.45
CA ALA A 379 -4.39 3.84 6.01
C ALA A 379 -2.96 3.94 6.56
N THR A 380 -2.78 3.67 7.86
CA THR A 380 -1.44 3.67 8.48
C THR A 380 -0.54 2.55 7.92
N PHE A 381 -1.10 1.37 7.67
CA PHE A 381 -0.40 0.27 7.02
C PHE A 381 0.05 0.65 5.60
N LEU A 382 -0.84 1.30 4.83
CA LEU A 382 -0.53 1.80 3.49
C LEU A 382 0.66 2.77 3.53
N LEU A 383 0.65 3.76 4.44
CA LEU A 383 1.76 4.71 4.61
C LEU A 383 3.08 4.02 4.97
N ARG A 384 3.05 3.08 5.92
CA ARG A 384 4.23 2.29 6.30
C ARG A 384 4.80 1.56 5.09
N GLY A 385 3.95 0.90 4.30
CA GLY A 385 4.40 0.20 3.09
C GLY A 385 4.97 1.15 2.04
N MET A 386 4.30 2.28 1.76
CA MET A 386 4.77 3.29 0.82
C MET A 386 6.13 3.86 1.23
N ARG A 387 6.29 4.22 2.51
CA ARG A 387 7.57 4.70 3.05
C ARG A 387 8.64 3.62 2.95
N SER A 388 8.32 2.40 3.38
CA SER A 388 9.27 1.29 3.34
C SER A 388 9.73 1.02 1.92
N ALA A 389 8.85 1.09 0.93
CA ALA A 389 9.15 0.77 -0.47
C ALA A 389 9.86 1.89 -1.24
N ALA A 390 9.74 3.14 -0.77
CA ALA A 390 10.32 4.31 -1.43
C ALA A 390 11.83 4.14 -1.70
N GLY A 391 12.23 4.23 -2.97
CA GLY A 391 13.61 4.05 -3.41
C GLY A 391 14.12 2.60 -3.44
N ARG A 392 13.28 1.61 -3.10
CA ARG A 392 13.61 0.17 -3.21
C ARG A 392 12.94 -0.52 -4.39
N VAL A 393 11.79 -0.01 -4.81
CA VAL A 393 10.95 -0.59 -5.87
C VAL A 393 10.39 0.51 -6.76
N GLU A 394 10.15 0.19 -8.01
CA GLU A 394 9.66 1.13 -9.01
C GLU A 394 8.14 1.34 -8.91
N ALA A 395 7.41 0.32 -8.44
CA ALA A 395 5.97 0.42 -8.24
C ALA A 395 5.48 -0.39 -7.02
N LEU A 396 4.54 0.19 -6.28
CA LEU A 396 3.76 -0.47 -5.24
C LEU A 396 2.29 -0.10 -5.46
N ALA A 397 1.53 -0.98 -6.08
CA ALA A 397 0.16 -0.73 -6.50
C ALA A 397 -0.84 -1.13 -5.40
N PRO A 398 -1.54 -0.17 -4.78
CA PRO A 398 -2.69 -0.52 -3.94
C PRO A 398 -3.73 -1.20 -4.82
N TRP A 399 -4.10 -2.42 -4.45
CA TRP A 399 -5.27 -3.11 -4.99
C TRP A 399 -6.48 -2.67 -4.15
N VAL A 400 -7.37 -1.78 -4.60
CA VAL A 400 -7.51 -1.12 -5.93
C VAL A 400 -7.96 0.35 -5.80
N VAL A 401 -8.13 1.06 -6.92
CA VAL A 401 -8.62 2.46 -6.96
C VAL A 401 -10.06 2.64 -6.45
N SER A 402 -10.98 1.71 -6.73
CA SER A 402 -12.43 1.86 -6.48
C SER A 402 -13.06 0.57 -5.98
N ASP A 403 -14.09 0.68 -5.16
CA ASP A 403 -14.97 -0.43 -4.74
C ASP A 403 -15.95 -0.89 -5.81
N HIS A 404 -15.99 -0.27 -7.00
CA HIS A 404 -16.62 -0.88 -8.18
C HIS A 404 -15.82 -2.11 -8.59
N PHE A 405 -16.16 -3.23 -7.95
CA PHE A 405 -15.45 -4.50 -7.96
C PHE A 405 -16.46 -5.64 -8.04
N GLU A 406 -16.16 -6.73 -8.76
CA GLU A 406 -17.10 -7.83 -8.94
C GLU A 406 -16.49 -9.23 -8.97
N GLU A 407 -15.16 -9.37 -8.83
CA GLU A 407 -14.49 -10.68 -8.75
C GLU A 407 -15.22 -11.69 -7.86
N LEU A 408 -15.58 -11.27 -6.64
CA LEU A 408 -16.24 -12.11 -5.63
C LEU A 408 -17.70 -11.71 -5.38
N GLY A 409 -18.29 -11.04 -6.36
CA GLY A 409 -19.65 -10.50 -6.33
C GLY A 409 -19.68 -9.00 -6.07
N ARG A 410 -20.75 -8.35 -6.51
CA ARG A 410 -20.90 -6.90 -6.37
C ARG A 410 -21.09 -6.47 -4.91
N PRO A 411 -20.63 -5.26 -4.55
CA PRO A 411 -20.89 -4.65 -3.25
C PRO A 411 -22.38 -4.69 -2.89
N ARG A 412 -22.67 -5.02 -1.64
CA ARG A 412 -24.06 -5.08 -1.12
C ARG A 412 -24.45 -3.89 -0.26
N ARG A 413 -23.47 -3.10 0.18
CA ARG A 413 -23.62 -1.92 1.04
C ARG A 413 -22.43 -0.98 0.83
N LEU A 414 -22.54 0.28 1.25
CA LEU A 414 -21.50 1.30 1.07
C LEU A 414 -20.16 0.85 1.68
N LEU A 415 -20.14 0.59 2.98
CA LEU A 415 -18.96 0.11 3.70
C LEU A 415 -19.09 -1.40 3.91
N HIS A 416 -18.34 -2.14 3.12
CA HIS A 416 -18.43 -3.59 3.01
C HIS A 416 -17.06 -4.27 3.10
N GLY A 417 -15.98 -3.54 3.40
CA GLY A 417 -14.61 -4.06 3.42
C GLY A 417 -14.00 -4.25 2.02
N GLY A 418 -14.50 -3.53 1.01
CA GLY A 418 -13.98 -3.55 -0.35
C GLY A 418 -12.55 -3.02 -0.44
N PHE A 419 -11.81 -3.47 -1.45
CA PHE A 419 -10.39 -3.14 -1.62
C PHE A 419 -10.13 -1.67 -1.96
N GLY A 420 -11.12 -0.93 -2.47
CA GLY A 420 -10.97 0.41 -3.03
C GLY A 420 -10.26 1.41 -2.11
N LEU A 421 -9.51 2.32 -2.71
CA LEU A 421 -9.15 3.60 -2.09
C LEU A 421 -10.41 4.48 -1.95
N LEU A 422 -11.33 4.36 -2.91
CA LEU A 422 -12.60 5.06 -2.97
C LEU A 422 -13.76 4.06 -2.88
N THR A 423 -14.86 4.44 -2.23
CA THR A 423 -16.09 3.63 -2.19
C THR A 423 -16.84 3.63 -3.53
N VAL A 424 -17.88 2.81 -3.65
CA VAL A 424 -19.00 3.11 -4.56
C VAL A 424 -19.57 4.48 -4.17
N GLY A 425 -19.82 5.36 -5.14
CA GLY A 425 -20.10 6.78 -4.88
C GLY A 425 -18.87 7.67 -4.83
N ASN A 426 -17.66 7.11 -5.02
CA ASN A 426 -16.38 7.80 -5.00
C ASN A 426 -16.15 8.65 -3.73
N LEU A 427 -16.53 8.16 -2.55
CA LEU A 427 -16.15 8.78 -1.28
C LEU A 427 -14.79 8.22 -0.85
N ALA A 428 -13.92 9.08 -0.33
CA ALA A 428 -12.59 8.68 0.06
C ALA A 428 -12.58 7.89 1.36
N LYS A 429 -11.97 6.69 1.31
CA LYS A 429 -11.64 5.92 2.50
C LYS A 429 -10.39 6.49 3.16
N PRO A 430 -10.11 6.15 4.44
CA PRO A 430 -8.88 6.57 5.12
C PRO A 430 -7.59 6.32 4.31
N LYS A 431 -7.53 5.21 3.55
CA LYS A 431 -6.40 4.88 2.67
C LYS A 431 -6.12 5.95 1.59
N PHE A 432 -7.18 6.53 0.99
CA PHE A 432 -7.03 7.61 0.01
C PHE A 432 -6.44 8.85 0.69
N TRP A 433 -6.97 9.23 1.85
CA TRP A 433 -6.46 10.37 2.61
C TRP A 433 -5.02 10.21 3.09
N ALA A 434 -4.60 8.99 3.44
CA ALA A 434 -3.20 8.68 3.70
C ALA A 434 -2.31 9.04 2.49
N LEU A 435 -2.69 8.64 1.28
CA LEU A 435 -1.94 8.99 0.07
C LEU A 435 -2.03 10.48 -0.26
N THR A 436 -3.18 11.13 -0.03
CA THR A 436 -3.30 12.60 -0.16
C THR A 436 -2.32 13.32 0.77
N LEU A 437 -2.17 12.86 2.01
CA LEU A 437 -1.21 13.41 2.97
C LEU A 437 0.25 13.14 2.55
N ALA A 438 0.56 11.96 2.02
CA ALA A 438 1.88 11.67 1.46
C ALA A 438 2.18 12.57 0.25
N GLU A 439 1.19 12.85 -0.59
CA GLU A 439 1.33 13.71 -1.76
C GLU A 439 1.61 15.18 -1.39
N LYS A 440 1.19 15.63 -0.19
CA LYS A 440 1.54 16.96 0.34
C LYS A 440 3.02 17.11 0.69
N LEU A 441 3.78 16.03 0.84
CA LEU A 441 5.24 16.11 0.98
C LEU A 441 5.81 16.79 -0.26
N GLY A 442 6.75 17.72 -0.07
CA GLY A 442 7.45 18.41 -1.13
C GLY A 442 8.49 17.52 -1.81
N ASP A 443 9.28 18.09 -2.70
CA ASP A 443 10.13 17.28 -3.59
C ASP A 443 11.46 16.86 -2.95
N THR A 444 11.80 17.44 -1.80
CA THR A 444 13.03 17.14 -1.07
C THR A 444 12.70 16.40 0.22
N GLU A 445 12.94 15.09 0.26
CA GLU A 445 12.88 14.27 1.47
C GLU A 445 13.97 14.68 2.46
N LEU A 446 13.59 14.97 3.70
CA LEU A 446 14.50 15.35 4.78
C LEU A 446 14.81 14.17 5.70
N PRO A 447 16.03 14.09 6.26
CA PRO A 447 16.40 13.03 7.20
C PRO A 447 15.59 13.16 8.48
N VAL A 448 15.07 12.03 8.97
CA VAL A 448 14.26 11.93 10.19
C VAL A 448 14.94 11.00 11.19
N THR A 449 14.99 11.41 12.45
CA THR A 449 15.36 10.55 13.58
C THR A 449 14.17 10.44 14.53
N VAL A 450 13.77 9.21 14.87
CA VAL A 450 12.71 8.94 15.84
C VAL A 450 13.33 8.31 17.09
N ARG A 451 12.92 8.75 18.29
CA ARG A 451 13.40 8.23 19.58
C ARG A 451 12.26 8.15 20.59
N GLY A 452 12.35 7.23 21.55
CA GLY A 452 11.35 7.05 22.60
C GLY A 452 10.56 5.75 22.46
N ASP A 453 9.43 5.66 23.15
CA ASP A 453 8.60 4.45 23.25
C ASP A 453 7.92 4.10 21.91
N GLY A 454 8.41 3.05 21.24
CA GLY A 454 7.88 2.59 19.96
C GLY A 454 8.47 3.33 18.75
N ALA A 455 9.60 4.01 18.92
CA ALA A 455 10.28 4.75 17.86
C ALA A 455 10.70 3.84 16.69
N GLY A 456 10.24 4.18 15.48
CA GLY A 456 10.54 3.44 14.25
C GLY A 456 9.81 2.10 14.12
N SER A 457 9.05 1.67 15.14
CA SER A 457 8.31 0.42 15.15
C SER A 457 6.80 0.66 15.21
N LEU A 458 6.32 1.47 16.17
CA LEU A 458 4.93 1.96 16.25
C LEU A 458 4.79 3.34 15.61
N VAL A 459 5.65 4.28 16.00
CA VAL A 459 5.66 5.66 15.50
C VAL A 459 6.75 5.81 14.46
N GLU A 460 6.34 6.15 13.26
CA GLU A 460 7.21 6.40 12.11
C GLU A 460 6.87 7.76 11.50
N ALA A 461 7.81 8.32 10.75
CA ALA A 461 7.64 9.61 10.12
C ALA A 461 8.37 9.71 8.78
N TRP A 462 7.83 10.56 7.90
CA TRP A 462 8.39 10.93 6.61
C TRP A 462 8.32 12.45 6.47
N ALA A 463 9.46 13.09 6.30
CA ALA A 463 9.55 14.54 6.23
C ALA A 463 10.04 15.01 4.85
N SER A 464 9.62 16.22 4.50
CA SER A 464 10.07 16.96 3.33
C SER A 464 10.23 18.44 3.64
N ASP A 465 10.65 19.22 2.66
CA ASP A 465 10.73 20.68 2.72
C ASP A 465 9.37 21.39 2.90
N THR A 466 8.24 20.72 2.68
CA THR A 466 6.90 21.30 2.96
C THR A 466 6.35 20.91 4.34
N GLY A 467 6.76 19.78 4.92
CA GLY A 467 6.17 19.31 6.17
C GLY A 467 6.57 17.90 6.58
N VAL A 468 5.95 17.42 7.67
CA VAL A 468 6.25 16.15 8.31
C VAL A 468 4.99 15.33 8.44
N LEU A 469 4.97 14.17 7.78
CA LEU A 469 3.98 13.13 7.99
C LEU A 469 4.45 12.22 9.13
N VAL A 470 3.60 12.00 10.12
CA VAL A 470 3.86 11.09 11.25
C VAL A 470 2.65 10.19 11.46
N TRP A 471 2.87 8.90 11.71
CA TRP A 471 1.81 7.95 12.00
C TRP A 471 2.17 7.05 13.17
N ASN A 472 1.15 6.57 13.86
CA ASN A 472 1.25 5.62 14.96
C ASN A 472 0.38 4.40 14.64
N SER A 473 0.99 3.22 14.51
CA SER A 473 0.27 1.97 14.24
C SER A 473 1.11 0.73 14.55
N THR A 474 0.46 -0.37 14.87
CA THR A 474 1.08 -1.71 14.95
C THR A 474 0.82 -2.50 13.66
N LEU A 475 1.56 -3.58 13.43
CA LEU A 475 1.21 -4.55 12.39
C LEU A 475 0.12 -5.53 12.84
N ASP A 476 -0.13 -5.63 14.15
CA ASP A 476 -1.11 -6.53 14.75
C ASP A 476 -2.55 -6.16 14.37
N GLN A 477 -3.09 -6.88 13.38
CA GLN A 477 -4.41 -6.64 12.83
C GLN A 477 -5.55 -6.92 13.83
N SER A 478 -5.29 -7.60 14.95
CA SER A 478 -6.29 -7.77 16.02
C SER A 478 -6.66 -6.45 16.70
N LYS A 479 -5.85 -5.39 16.50
CA LYS A 479 -6.05 -4.05 17.06
C LYS A 479 -6.57 -3.05 16.03
N VAL A 480 -7.28 -3.52 15.01
CA VAL A 480 -7.86 -2.70 13.92
C VAL A 480 -8.71 -1.52 14.43
N ASP A 481 -9.44 -1.69 15.53
CA ASP A 481 -10.28 -0.65 16.13
C ASP A 481 -9.54 0.27 17.10
N GLY A 482 -8.23 0.08 17.23
CA GLY A 482 -7.34 0.84 18.10
C GLY A 482 -7.14 0.24 19.48
N ALA A 483 -6.12 0.73 20.17
CA ALA A 483 -5.81 0.35 21.54
C ALA A 483 -5.15 1.53 22.27
N ALA A 484 -5.85 2.12 23.23
CA ALA A 484 -5.41 3.34 23.93
C ALA A 484 -4.05 3.21 24.64
N GLY A 485 -3.68 1.98 25.04
CA GLY A 485 -2.35 1.67 25.56
C GLY A 485 -1.19 1.96 24.61
N LEU A 486 -1.49 1.97 23.31
CA LEU A 486 -0.56 2.22 22.22
C LEU A 486 -0.60 3.67 21.71
N ASP A 487 -1.42 4.53 22.30
CA ASP A 487 -1.40 5.97 22.01
C ASP A 487 -0.05 6.56 22.43
N ARG A 488 0.42 7.57 21.68
CA ARG A 488 1.72 8.21 21.94
C ARG A 488 1.58 9.73 21.95
N LEU A 489 2.35 10.35 22.84
CA LEU A 489 2.57 11.78 22.85
C LEU A 489 3.83 12.07 22.04
N VAL A 490 3.65 12.64 20.85
CA VAL A 490 4.72 12.83 19.86
C VAL A 490 5.15 14.27 19.82
N THR A 491 6.42 14.53 20.12
CA THR A 491 7.06 15.84 19.88
C THR A 491 7.74 15.84 18.51
N VAL A 492 7.25 16.67 17.59
CA VAL A 492 7.90 16.91 16.28
C VAL A 492 8.81 18.14 16.39
N GLN A 493 10.08 17.96 16.09
CA GLN A 493 11.13 18.99 16.13
C GLN A 493 11.65 19.26 14.72
N LEU A 494 11.41 20.47 14.21
CA LEU A 494 11.92 20.98 12.94
C LEU A 494 13.17 21.83 13.23
N THR A 495 14.28 21.56 12.54
CA THR A 495 15.56 22.23 12.79
C THR A 495 16.10 22.92 11.54
N GLY A 496 16.98 23.92 11.72
CA GLY A 496 17.59 24.64 10.60
C GLY A 496 16.62 25.60 9.88
N LEU A 497 15.57 26.02 10.57
CA LEU A 497 14.57 26.96 10.04
C LEU A 497 15.07 28.41 10.18
N SER A 498 14.71 29.28 9.22
CA SER A 498 14.92 30.71 9.39
C SER A 498 14.01 31.26 10.51
N PRO A 499 14.56 32.01 11.49
CA PRO A 499 13.78 32.63 12.55
C PRO A 499 12.70 33.58 12.04
N GLY A 500 11.60 33.70 12.78
CA GLY A 500 10.51 34.62 12.47
C GLY A 500 9.11 33.98 12.44
N PRO A 501 8.08 34.77 12.10
CA PRO A 501 6.69 34.32 12.10
C PRO A 501 6.45 33.23 11.04
N ARG A 502 5.54 32.31 11.35
CA ARG A 502 5.11 31.19 10.52
C ARG A 502 3.62 30.90 10.70
N THR A 503 3.05 30.21 9.72
CA THR A 503 1.73 29.60 9.81
C THR A 503 1.89 28.09 10.02
N LEU A 504 1.30 27.58 11.08
CA LEU A 504 1.22 26.16 11.41
C LEU A 504 -0.15 25.62 10.97
N ARG A 505 -0.12 24.50 10.23
CA ARG A 505 -1.33 23.72 9.89
C ARG A 505 -1.11 22.25 10.21
N VAL A 506 -2.16 21.60 10.69
CA VAL A 506 -2.14 20.18 11.06
C VAL A 506 -3.35 19.48 10.46
N TRP A 507 -3.10 18.45 9.66
CA TRP A 507 -4.13 17.54 9.15
C TRP A 507 -4.03 16.21 9.85
N ARG A 508 -5.17 15.50 10.00
CA ARG A 508 -5.21 14.20 10.66
C ARG A 508 -6.07 13.19 9.90
N VAL A 509 -5.68 11.93 10.00
CA VAL A 509 -6.54 10.78 9.69
C VAL A 509 -6.53 9.86 10.91
N ASP A 510 -7.65 9.81 11.62
CA ASP A 510 -7.88 9.02 12.82
C ASP A 510 -9.40 8.79 13.00
N ALA A 511 -9.84 8.15 14.09
CA ALA A 511 -11.25 7.83 14.31
C ALA A 511 -12.19 9.08 14.28
N ARG A 512 -11.65 10.29 14.44
CA ARG A 512 -12.39 11.56 14.43
C ARG A 512 -12.17 12.38 13.15
N HIS A 513 -11.17 12.06 12.35
CA HIS A 513 -10.77 12.85 11.17
C HIS A 513 -10.55 11.94 9.96
N GLY A 514 -11.18 12.22 8.82
CA GLY A 514 -10.97 11.44 7.60
C GLY A 514 -11.45 9.97 7.67
N ASP A 515 -12.27 9.60 8.67
CA ASP A 515 -12.89 8.27 8.77
C ASP A 515 -14.37 8.33 8.35
N LEU A 516 -14.66 7.77 7.18
CA LEU A 516 -16.01 7.68 6.62
C LEU A 516 -16.92 6.77 7.47
N ARG A 517 -16.37 5.81 8.22
CA ARG A 517 -17.16 4.84 9.01
C ARG A 517 -18.02 5.53 10.05
N SER A 518 -17.42 6.41 10.84
CA SER A 518 -18.12 7.15 11.91
C SER A 518 -19.24 8.03 11.34
N ARG A 519 -19.01 8.67 10.19
CA ARG A 519 -19.99 9.53 9.52
C ARG A 519 -21.15 8.74 8.96
N TRP A 520 -20.86 7.64 8.25
CA TRP A 520 -21.90 6.78 7.72
C TRP A 520 -22.74 6.16 8.85
N ALA A 521 -22.09 5.67 9.91
CA ALA A 521 -22.79 5.13 11.07
C ALA A 521 -23.79 6.14 11.69
N ALA A 522 -23.43 7.42 11.76
CA ALA A 522 -24.27 8.47 12.34
C ALA A 522 -25.54 8.79 11.54
N MET A 523 -25.53 8.60 10.21
CA MET A 523 -26.68 8.95 9.35
C MET A 523 -27.38 7.75 8.71
N SER A 524 -26.75 6.57 8.67
CA SER A 524 -27.26 5.40 7.93
C SER A 524 -28.61 4.89 8.42
N GLY A 525 -28.92 5.04 9.71
CA GLY A 525 -30.09 4.39 10.32
C GLY A 525 -30.10 2.86 10.17
N GLY A 526 -28.93 2.24 9.92
CA GLY A 526 -28.81 0.81 9.61
C GLY A 526 -29.06 0.44 8.14
N ALA A 527 -29.20 1.41 7.24
CA ALA A 527 -29.31 1.16 5.80
C ALA A 527 -27.99 0.63 5.21
N ASP A 528 -28.10 -0.20 4.18
CA ASP A 528 -26.95 -0.69 3.41
C ASP A 528 -26.38 0.40 2.48
N TRP A 529 -27.23 1.26 1.92
CA TRP A 529 -26.86 2.28 0.94
C TRP A 529 -27.38 3.66 1.32
N PRO A 530 -26.64 4.74 1.00
CA PRO A 530 -27.16 6.09 1.10
C PRO A 530 -28.36 6.31 0.18
N ASP A 531 -29.34 7.05 0.67
CA ASP A 531 -30.47 7.55 -0.11
C ASP A 531 -30.11 8.85 -0.87
N GLN A 532 -31.12 9.45 -1.51
CA GLN A 532 -30.96 10.65 -2.33
C GLN A 532 -30.52 11.90 -1.55
N GLU A 533 -30.78 11.97 -0.24
CA GLU A 533 -30.36 13.08 0.62
C GLU A 533 -28.99 12.80 1.26
N GLN A 534 -28.72 11.54 1.62
CA GLN A 534 -27.47 11.13 2.24
C GLN A 534 -26.28 11.18 1.28
N TRP A 535 -26.44 10.86 -0.01
CA TRP A 535 -25.36 10.94 -0.99
C TRP A 535 -24.72 12.34 -1.09
N PRO A 536 -25.49 13.43 -1.34
CA PRO A 536 -24.95 14.79 -1.33
C PRO A 536 -24.34 15.20 0.01
N ALA A 537 -24.94 14.77 1.14
CA ALA A 537 -24.44 15.09 2.47
C ALA A 537 -23.05 14.47 2.72
N LEU A 538 -22.87 13.19 2.37
CA LEU A 538 -21.57 12.52 2.46
C LEU A 538 -20.53 13.17 1.54
N ALA A 539 -20.92 13.51 0.31
CA ALA A 539 -20.02 14.14 -0.66
C ALA A 539 -19.56 15.55 -0.23
N ALA A 540 -20.43 16.35 0.39
CA ALA A 540 -20.09 17.68 0.89
C ALA A 540 -19.00 17.66 1.99
N GLU A 541 -18.86 16.52 2.67
CA GLU A 541 -17.85 16.32 3.70
C GLU A 541 -16.66 15.47 3.23
N ASP A 542 -16.63 15.01 1.97
CA ASP A 542 -15.53 14.22 1.38
C ASP A 542 -14.30 15.09 1.09
N ARG A 543 -13.75 15.68 2.15
CA ARG A 543 -12.58 16.54 2.14
C ARG A 543 -11.69 16.22 3.32
N LEU A 544 -10.40 16.22 3.08
CA LEU A 544 -9.38 16.18 4.12
C LEU A 544 -9.35 17.55 4.83
N ALA A 545 -10.03 17.64 5.97
CA ALA A 545 -10.05 18.86 6.77
C ALA A 545 -8.80 18.99 7.65
N GLU A 546 -8.38 20.22 7.91
CA GLU A 546 -7.43 20.52 8.99
C GLU A 546 -8.06 20.11 10.32
N ALA A 547 -7.27 19.49 11.20
CA ALA A 547 -7.75 19.01 12.49
C ALA A 547 -7.94 20.14 13.50
N GLU A 548 -7.21 21.24 13.31
CA GLU A 548 -7.30 22.47 14.11
C GLU A 548 -7.30 23.67 13.16
N PRO A 549 -7.88 24.82 13.56
CA PRO A 549 -7.70 26.06 12.82
C PRO A 549 -6.22 26.39 12.64
N GLU A 550 -5.86 27.03 11.54
CA GLU A 550 -4.49 27.51 11.33
C GLU A 550 -4.01 28.38 12.50
N ARG A 551 -2.73 28.23 12.86
CA ARG A 551 -2.14 28.91 14.02
C ARG A 551 -0.93 29.72 13.59
N GLU A 552 -0.86 30.97 14.04
CA GLU A 552 0.38 31.74 13.96
C GLU A 552 1.36 31.22 15.03
N CYS A 553 2.62 31.05 14.64
CA CYS A 553 3.70 30.72 15.56
C CYS A 553 4.99 31.45 15.15
N THR A 554 6.01 31.38 15.99
CA THR A 554 7.31 32.00 15.71
C THR A 554 8.41 30.97 15.87
N VAL A 555 9.27 30.87 14.85
CA VAL A 555 10.52 30.12 14.92
C VAL A 555 11.52 30.95 15.74
N PRO A 556 12.05 30.42 16.85
CA PRO A 556 13.03 31.13 17.68
C PRO A 556 14.36 31.38 16.96
N ALA A 557 15.23 32.16 17.60
CA ALA A 557 16.54 32.53 17.05
C ALA A 557 17.48 31.32 16.84
N ASP A 558 17.26 30.21 17.54
CA ASP A 558 18.00 28.96 17.37
C ASP A 558 17.55 28.13 16.16
N GLY A 559 16.53 28.59 15.42
CA GLY A 559 16.02 27.93 14.22
C GLY A 559 15.33 26.59 14.49
N THR A 560 14.89 26.33 15.73
CA THR A 560 14.22 25.08 16.11
C THR A 560 12.78 25.32 16.53
N PHE A 561 11.84 24.72 15.81
CA PHE A 561 10.42 24.72 16.16
C PHE A 561 10.02 23.35 16.70
N SER A 562 9.21 23.32 17.76
CA SER A 562 8.69 22.08 18.35
C SER A 562 7.18 22.16 18.53
N ILE A 563 6.49 21.06 18.23
CA ILE A 563 5.07 20.88 18.51
C ILE A 563 4.85 19.50 19.13
N GLU A 564 3.98 19.45 20.15
CA GLU A 564 3.55 18.21 20.78
C GLU A 564 2.16 17.82 20.27
N LEU A 565 1.98 16.54 19.93
CA LEU A 565 0.76 15.98 19.35
C LEU A 565 0.38 14.70 20.08
N GLU A 566 -0.88 14.60 20.53
CA GLU A 566 -1.46 13.31 20.90
C GLU A 566 -1.79 12.52 19.63
N LEU A 567 -1.12 11.38 19.43
CA LEU A 567 -1.29 10.54 18.24
C LEU A 567 -1.84 9.16 18.64
N PRO A 568 -3.15 8.91 18.41
CA PRO A 568 -3.78 7.65 18.77
C PRO A 568 -3.27 6.53 17.87
N MET A 569 -3.45 5.29 18.32
CA MET A 569 -3.22 4.09 17.52
C MET A 569 -4.56 3.48 17.06
N PRO A 570 -4.84 3.35 15.75
CA PRO A 570 -4.07 3.90 14.63
C PRO A 570 -4.35 5.40 14.41
N GLY A 571 -3.37 6.15 13.91
CA GLY A 571 -3.54 7.56 13.61
C GLY A 571 -2.42 8.17 12.78
N ILE A 572 -2.75 9.20 12.00
CA ILE A 572 -1.84 9.93 11.11
C ILE A 572 -1.98 11.42 11.40
N ALA A 573 -0.87 12.15 11.39
CA ALA A 573 -0.83 13.61 11.37
C ALA A 573 0.16 14.13 10.32
N PHE A 574 -0.18 15.21 9.63
CA PHE A 574 0.74 15.98 8.80
C PHE A 574 0.91 17.37 9.37
N VAL A 575 2.14 17.74 9.68
CA VAL A 575 2.51 19.05 10.24
C VAL A 575 3.17 19.88 9.15
N GLU A 576 2.55 21.00 8.81
CA GLU A 576 3.09 21.97 7.85
C GLU A 576 3.45 23.26 8.57
N LEU A 577 4.62 23.80 8.24
CA LEU A 577 5.07 25.09 8.73
C LEU A 577 5.46 25.97 7.54
N SER A 578 4.60 26.91 7.18
CA SER A 578 4.79 27.77 6.01
C SER A 578 5.15 29.20 6.41
N ALA A 579 5.74 29.95 5.49
CA ALA A 579 5.88 31.40 5.66
C ALA A 579 4.47 32.03 5.73
N PRO A 580 4.27 33.09 6.53
CA PRO A 580 2.98 33.75 6.59
C PRO A 580 2.61 34.28 5.20
N PRO A 581 1.31 34.25 4.82
CA PRO A 581 0.87 34.75 3.53
C PRO A 581 1.29 36.22 3.36
N SER A 582 1.98 36.51 2.25
CA SER A 582 2.40 37.87 1.91
C SER A 582 1.17 38.74 1.61
N GLY A 583 0.67 39.48 2.61
CA GLY A 583 -0.51 40.32 2.43
C GLY A 583 -1.15 40.95 3.68
N THR A 584 -0.77 40.59 4.90
CA THR A 584 -1.28 41.23 6.12
C THR A 584 -0.18 41.97 6.86
N THR A 585 0.13 43.18 6.39
CA THR A 585 0.63 44.24 7.26
C THR A 585 -0.48 44.58 8.25
N ARG A 586 -0.63 43.81 9.33
CA ARG A 586 -1.40 44.29 10.49
C ARG A 586 -0.58 45.43 11.08
N ALA A 587 -1.12 46.64 10.96
CA ALA A 587 -0.59 47.82 11.61
C ALA A 587 -0.33 47.52 13.09
N HIS A 588 0.86 47.89 13.55
CA HIS A 588 1.24 47.93 14.96
C HIS A 588 0.08 48.47 15.81
N LEU A 589 -0.56 47.60 16.60
CA LEU A 589 -1.20 48.01 17.83
C LEU A 589 -0.26 47.63 18.96
N ALA A 590 0.07 48.65 19.74
CA ALA A 590 1.07 48.67 20.77
C ALA A 590 0.86 47.55 21.81
N THR A 591 1.98 47.04 22.30
CA THR A 591 2.10 46.23 23.52
C THR A 591 1.32 46.79 24.71
N PRO A 592 0.81 45.90 25.56
CA PRO A 592 1.17 46.00 26.97
C PRO A 592 1.92 44.76 27.48
N SER A 593 2.81 45.05 28.42
CA SER A 593 3.82 44.21 29.07
C SER A 593 3.27 42.99 29.86
N PRO A 594 4.13 42.04 30.27
CA PRO A 594 3.74 40.70 30.68
C PRO A 594 3.30 40.66 32.15
N GLY A 595 2.16 40.03 32.41
CA GLY A 595 1.68 39.67 33.74
C GLY A 595 1.68 38.16 33.92
N GLU A 596 2.46 37.70 34.89
CA GLU A 596 2.56 36.34 35.39
C GLU A 596 1.18 35.80 35.83
N CYS A 597 0.87 34.56 35.47
CA CYS A 597 -0.18 33.77 36.13
C CYS A 597 0.46 32.56 36.81
N ALA A 598 1.07 32.81 37.97
CA ALA A 598 1.19 31.83 39.04
C ALA A 598 -0.01 32.03 39.99
N GLY A 599 -0.64 30.92 40.38
CA GLY A 599 -1.91 30.93 41.11
C GLY A 599 -1.80 31.30 42.59
N GLU A 600 -2.95 31.44 43.25
CA GLU A 600 -3.28 30.76 44.51
C GLU A 600 -4.71 31.10 44.98
N ASN A 601 -5.31 30.12 45.67
CA ASN A 601 -6.63 30.14 46.27
C ASN A 601 -6.65 30.87 47.63
N ALA A 602 -7.69 31.69 47.82
CA ALA A 602 -8.47 31.95 49.06
C ALA A 602 -7.79 32.65 50.28
N PRO A 603 -8.52 33.09 51.34
CA PRO A 603 -9.98 33.26 51.55
C PRO A 603 -10.42 34.63 52.20
N GLY A 604 -11.73 34.92 52.13
CA GLY A 604 -12.54 35.43 53.27
C GLY A 604 -12.62 36.93 53.58
N GLY A 605 -13.85 37.42 53.87
CA GLY A 605 -14.08 38.48 54.86
C GLY A 605 -15.01 39.64 54.49
N ASN A 606 -16.29 39.50 54.86
CA ASN A 606 -17.28 40.49 55.31
C ASN A 606 -17.28 41.96 54.82
N GLY A 607 -18.48 42.37 54.39
CA GLY A 607 -19.01 43.74 54.38
C GLY A 607 -20.48 43.73 54.05
#